data_AF-A0A844TK62-F1
#
_entry.id   AF-A0A844TK62-F1
#
_cell.length_a   1.000
_cell.length_b   1.000
_cell.length_c   1.000
_cell.angle_alpha   90.00
_cell.angle_beta   90.00
_cell.angle_gamma   90.00
#
_symmetry.space_group_name_H-M   'P 1'
#
loop_
_entity.id
_entity.type
_entity.pdbx_description
1 polymer ?
#
loop_
_entity_poly.entity_id
_entity_poly.type
_entity_poly.pdbx_seq_one_letter_code
_entity_poly.pdbx_strand_id
1 'polypeptide(L)' 'MSEFLSSSETERIGQDRLSVLLAQADFELTEPYLSELRDAYRFVKRMSARVHRDYRYDEEPAHRFDPRAFELSGETR' A
#
# COMPACT_ATOMS: atom_id res chain seq x y z
N MET A 1 4.93 -26.54 -14.22
CA MET A 1 5.94 -26.78 -13.17
C MET A 1 6.28 -25.43 -12.58
N SER A 2 5.54 -24.98 -11.55
CA SER A 2 5.75 -23.65 -10.96
C SER A 2 7.01 -23.65 -10.12
N GLU A 3 7.98 -22.84 -10.55
CA GLU A 3 9.23 -22.61 -9.85
C GLU A 3 8.94 -22.05 -8.45
N PHE A 4 9.38 -22.79 -7.43
CA PHE A 4 9.54 -22.27 -6.08
C PHE A 4 10.62 -21.19 -6.15
N LEU A 5 10.22 -19.93 -6.31
CA LEU A 5 11.11 -18.80 -6.12
C LEU A 5 11.72 -18.94 -4.72
N SER A 6 13.05 -19.03 -4.69
CA SER A 6 13.79 -19.12 -3.44
C SER A 6 13.44 -17.92 -2.55
N SER A 7 13.31 -18.12 -1.24
CA SER A 7 12.98 -17.05 -0.30
C SER A 7 13.92 -15.83 -0.45
N SER A 8 15.18 -16.05 -0.82
CA SER A 8 16.18 -15.00 -1.07
C SER A 8 15.92 -14.18 -2.34
N GLU A 9 15.23 -14.75 -3.33
CA GLU A 9 14.88 -14.08 -4.58
C GLU A 9 13.64 -13.19 -4.40
N THR A 10 12.69 -13.67 -3.61
CA THR A 10 11.53 -12.89 -3.19
C THR A 10 11.93 -11.72 -2.28
N GLU A 11 12.93 -11.91 -1.41
CA GLU A 11 13.49 -10.84 -0.58
C GLU A 11 14.19 -9.76 -1.40
N ARG A 12 14.96 -10.14 -2.43
CA ARG A 12 15.62 -9.18 -3.35
C ARG A 12 14.59 -8.36 -4.14
N ILE A 13 13.59 -9.01 -4.72
CA ILE A 13 12.49 -8.33 -5.43
C ILE A 13 11.72 -7.39 -4.47
N GLY A 14 11.57 -7.78 -3.21
CA GLY A 14 10.97 -6.94 -2.16
C GLY A 14 11.79 -5.68 -1.83
N GLN A 15 13.11 -5.81 -1.76
CA GLN A 15 14.04 -4.70 -1.50
C GLN A 15 14.07 -3.71 -2.68
N ASP A 16 14.12 -4.21 -3.92
CA ASP A 16 14.11 -3.36 -5.11
C ASP A 16 12.78 -2.58 -5.20
N ARG A 17 11.66 -3.24 -4.91
CA ARG A 17 10.34 -2.59 -4.92
C ARG A 17 10.18 -1.53 -3.82
N LEU A 18 10.70 -1.78 -2.62
CA LEU A 18 10.62 -0.80 -1.53
C LEU A 18 11.42 0.46 -1.85
N SER A 19 12.59 0.31 -2.47
CA SER A 19 13.42 1.42 -2.93
C SER A 19 12.68 2.31 -3.93
N VAL A 20 11.97 1.70 -4.89
CA VAL A 20 11.14 2.44 -5.86
C VAL A 20 10.00 3.20 -5.17
N LEU A 21 9.33 2.58 -4.19
CA LEU A 21 8.24 3.22 -3.46
C LEU A 21 8.70 4.41 -2.64
N LEU A 22 9.87 4.30 -2.00
CA LEU A 22 10.48 5.40 -1.24
C LEU A 22 10.82 6.58 -2.15
N ALA A 23 11.40 6.31 -3.32
CA ALA A 23 11.70 7.35 -4.30
C ALA A 23 10.43 8.04 -4.83
N GLN A 24 9.35 7.28 -5.10
CA GLN A 24 8.07 7.86 -5.55
C GLN A 24 7.39 8.72 -4.47
N ALA A 25 7.59 8.38 -3.20
CA ALA A 25 7.04 9.12 -2.07
C ALA A 25 7.91 10.32 -1.65
N ASP A 26 9.04 10.56 -2.35
CA ASP A 26 10.06 11.54 -1.98
C ASP A 26 10.49 11.41 -0.50
N PHE A 27 10.70 10.15 -0.08
CA PHE A 27 10.93 9.81 1.32
C PHE A 27 12.32 9.22 1.53
N GLU A 28 13.18 9.99 2.22
CA GLU A 28 14.54 9.59 2.58
C GLU A 28 14.60 9.10 4.03
N LEU A 29 15.18 7.91 4.24
CA LEU A 29 15.38 7.30 5.55
C LEU A 29 16.85 6.95 5.77
N THR A 30 17.31 7.13 7.01
CA THR A 30 18.63 6.64 7.42
C THR A 30 18.60 5.14 7.68
N GLU A 31 19.76 4.48 7.63
CA GLU A 31 19.88 3.01 7.64
C GLU A 31 19.23 2.28 8.84
N PRO A 32 19.17 2.82 10.09
CA PRO A 32 18.41 2.14 11.14
C PRO A 32 16.90 2.12 10.89
N TYR A 33 16.33 3.14 10.25
CA TYR A 33 14.90 3.17 9.94
C TYR A 33 14.57 2.43 8.65
N LEU A 34 15.51 2.39 7.71
CA LEU A 34 15.35 1.64 6.46
C LEU A 34 15.27 0.12 6.73
N SER A 35 16.04 -0.39 7.68
CA SER A 35 15.99 -1.80 8.08
C SER A 35 14.66 -2.15 8.76
N GLU A 36 14.20 -1.33 9.69
CA GLU A 36 12.88 -1.48 10.34
C GLU A 36 11.74 -1.45 9.31
N LEU A 37 11.80 -0.54 8.34
CA LEU A 37 10.81 -0.45 7.28
C LEU A 37 10.81 -1.69 6.39
N ARG A 38 11.98 -2.22 6.02
CA ARG A 38 12.11 -3.46 5.24
C ARG A 38 11.43 -4.63 5.95
N ASP A 39 11.61 -4.74 7.26
CA ASP A 39 10.99 -5.78 8.06
C ASP A 39 9.48 -5.61 8.13
N ALA A 40 9.00 -4.41 8.47
CA ALA A 40 7.57 -4.09 8.53
C ALA A 40 6.85 -4.33 7.18
N TYR A 41 7.50 -3.97 6.06
CA TYR A 41 6.93 -4.12 4.72
C TYR A 41 6.59 -5.57 4.38
N ARG A 42 7.40 -6.54 4.83
CA ARG A 42 7.15 -7.97 4.62
C ARG A 42 5.85 -8.42 5.27
N PHE A 43 5.58 -7.94 6.49
CA PHE A 43 4.34 -8.27 7.21
C PHE A 43 3.12 -7.62 6.57
N VAL A 44 3.22 -6.34 6.21
CA VAL A 44 2.13 -5.60 5.55
C VAL A 44 1.77 -6.24 4.20
N LYS A 45 2.77 -6.70 3.42
CA LYS A 45 2.52 -7.41 2.15
C LYS A 45 1.69 -8.68 2.34
N ARG A 46 2.01 -9.50 3.34
CA ARG A 46 1.24 -10.72 3.65
C ARG A 46 -0.17 -10.37 4.09
N MET A 47 -0.34 -9.32 4.91
CA MET A 47 -1.65 -8.87 5.35
C MET A 47 -2.50 -8.33 4.19
N SER A 48 -1.92 -7.51 3.32
CA SER A 48 -2.58 -6.95 2.13
C SER A 48 -3.09 -8.04 1.19
N ALA A 49 -2.28 -9.10 0.97
CA ALA A 49 -2.67 -10.25 0.16
C ALA A 49 -3.88 -11.01 0.73
N ARG A 50 -4.06 -11.01 2.07
CA ARG A 50 -5.24 -11.60 2.70
C ARG A 50 -6.49 -10.75 2.51
N VAL A 51 -6.37 -9.43 2.64
CA VAL A 51 -7.51 -8.50 2.51
C VAL A 51 -8.12 -8.57 1.11
N HIS A 52 -7.29 -8.64 0.07
CA HIS A 52 -7.76 -8.62 -1.32
C HIS A 52 -8.29 -9.98 -1.82
N ARG A 53 -8.11 -11.07 -1.05
CA ARG A 53 -8.42 -12.43 -1.52
C ARG A 53 -9.91 -12.64 -1.80
N ASP A 54 -10.76 -12.04 -0.98
CA ASP A 54 -12.21 -12.27 -1.00
C ASP A 54 -13.00 -11.03 -1.46
N TYR A 55 -12.29 -9.96 -1.86
CA TYR A 55 -12.92 -8.71 -2.29
C TYR A 55 -13.55 -8.89 -3.67
N ARG A 56 -14.84 -8.59 -3.78
CA ARG A 56 -15.52 -8.58 -5.08
C ARG A 56 -15.33 -7.22 -5.75
N TYR A 57 -15.37 -7.22 -7.08
CA TYR A 57 -15.18 -6.00 -7.85
C TYR A 57 -16.32 -4.98 -7.66
N ASP A 58 -17.51 -5.44 -7.27
CA ASP A 58 -18.70 -4.63 -7.00
C ASP A 58 -18.80 -4.16 -5.54
N GLU A 59 -17.83 -4.51 -4.68
CA GLU A 59 -17.80 -4.02 -3.31
C GLU A 59 -17.35 -2.56 -3.24
N GLU A 60 -18.24 -1.72 -2.75
CA GLU A 60 -17.99 -0.29 -2.65
C GLU A 60 -17.19 0.05 -1.39
N PRO A 61 -16.29 1.05 -1.45
CA PRO A 61 -15.49 1.47 -0.29
C PRO A 61 -16.36 1.88 0.91
N ALA A 62 -15.84 1.65 2.13
CA ALA A 62 -16.53 1.99 3.38
C ALA A 62 -16.90 3.48 3.50
N HIS A 63 -16.12 4.35 2.86
CA HIS A 63 -16.40 5.77 2.76
C HIS A 63 -16.52 6.16 1.30
N ARG A 64 -17.62 6.83 0.96
CA ARG A 64 -17.82 7.43 -0.36
C ARG A 64 -17.79 8.93 -0.24
N PHE A 65 -17.21 9.54 -1.26
CA PHE A 65 -17.28 10.97 -1.42
C PHE A 65 -18.73 11.39 -1.70
N ASP A 66 -19.28 12.24 -0.84
CA ASP A 66 -20.54 12.93 -1.07
C ASP A 66 -20.27 14.42 -1.36
N PRO A 67 -20.33 14.86 -2.63
CA PRO A 67 -20.10 16.25 -2.98
C PRO A 67 -21.11 17.21 -2.35
N ARG A 68 -22.33 16.75 -2.02
CA ARG A 68 -23.40 17.58 -1.47
C ARG A 68 -23.14 18.01 -0.04
N ALA A 69 -22.32 17.26 0.69
CA ALA A 69 -21.87 17.64 2.03
C ALA A 69 -21.01 18.93 2.05
N PHE A 70 -20.53 19.37 0.88
CA PHE A 70 -19.69 20.56 0.71
C PHE A 70 -20.42 21.74 0.09
N GLU A 71 -21.70 21.57 -0.28
CA GLU A 71 -22.55 22.69 -0.67
C GLU A 71 -22.91 23.48 0.59
N LEU A 72 -22.07 24.46 0.93
CA LEU A 72 -22.42 25.52 1.87
C LEU A 72 -23.79 26.03 1.49
N SER A 73 -24.75 25.86 2.40
CA SER A 73 -26.10 26.41 2.34
C SER A 73 -26.03 27.80 1.70
N GLY A 74 -26.48 27.90 0.45
CA GLY A 74 -26.35 29.11 -0.34
C GLY A 74 -26.97 30.27 0.40
N GLU A 75 -26.13 31.12 0.99
CA GLU A 75 -26.50 32.50 1.27
C GLU A 75 -26.85 33.11 -0.08
N THR A 76 -28.15 33.16 -0.33
CA THR A 76 -28.76 33.92 -1.40
C THR A 76 -28.47 35.38 -1.08
N ARG A 77 -27.57 36.01 -1.84
CA ARG A 77 -27.45 37.47 -1.92
C ARG A 77 -27.91 37.94 -3.28
#